data_AF-A0A348Z708-F1
#
_entry.id   AF-A0A348Z708-F1
#
_cell.length_a   1.000
_cell.length_b   1.000
_cell.length_c   1.000
_cell.angle_alpha   90.00
_cell.angle_beta   90.00
_cell.angle_gamma   90.00
#
_symmetry.space_group_name_H-M   'P 1'
#
loop_
_entity.id
_entity.type
_entity.pdbx_description
1 polymer ?
#
loop_
_entity_poly.entity_id
_entity_poly.type
_entity_poly.pdbx_seq_one_letter_code
_entity_poly.pdbx_strand_id
1 'polypeptide(L)'
;DMSGEGAKYTPFSKTNNLVIICEPKEGILQHDHEEAVRTIGFKAATYLGKAGKNVEPDEVKSYETLPLLQQVQQYPELPKVVYVYMLQTQGLLHDTYVYGVDAKKIIPTFIYPTEVFDGAIVSGNCVSACDKNPSYVHMNHPIIEDLYERHGKDFNFLGCVITNENVYLADKERSSNMVAKLVEFLGADAAIISEEGFGNPDADLVMNCNKVTAKGVKTVLVTDEYAGQDGMSQSLADSTPKGDAVVTGGNANEVVILPPMKRVIGHVDAANTIAGGHMGSLREDGSIEAEIQVITGATSEVGFNYLTAKGY
;
A
#
# COMPACT_ATOMS: atom_id res chain seq x y z
N ASP A 1 2.15 13.96 12.51
CA ASP A 1 1.14 13.61 11.48
C ASP A 1 -0.26 14.15 11.80
N MET A 2 -0.75 14.08 13.03
CA MET A 2 -2.16 14.37 13.39
C MET A 2 -2.61 15.86 13.41
N SER A 3 -1.69 16.83 13.33
CA SER A 3 -2.01 18.26 13.31
C SER A 3 -0.82 19.08 12.76
N GLY A 4 -1.04 20.37 12.52
CA GLY A 4 0.02 21.29 12.08
C GLY A 4 0.63 20.89 10.74
N GLU A 5 1.96 21.03 10.61
CA GLU A 5 2.69 20.73 9.38
C GLU A 5 2.53 19.28 8.92
N GLY A 6 2.57 18.31 9.84
CA GLY A 6 2.41 16.90 9.50
C GLY A 6 1.03 16.56 8.91
N ALA A 7 -0.03 17.32 9.25
CA ALA A 7 -1.38 17.07 8.75
C ALA A 7 -1.56 17.39 7.26
N LYS A 8 -0.62 18.13 6.66
CA LYS A 8 -0.63 18.46 5.23
C LYS A 8 -0.27 17.26 4.35
N TYR A 9 0.33 16.22 4.93
CA TYR A 9 0.85 15.07 4.20
C TYR A 9 -0.03 13.83 4.31
N THR A 10 -0.95 13.76 5.27
CA THR A 10 -1.72 12.54 5.53
C THR A 10 -3.22 12.75 5.66
N PRO A 11 -4.04 11.93 4.95
CA PRO A 11 -5.49 11.88 5.16
C PRO A 11 -5.88 11.50 6.59
N PHE A 12 -5.05 10.73 7.30
CA PHE A 12 -5.34 10.29 8.67
C PHE A 12 -5.44 11.44 9.67
N SER A 13 -4.92 12.64 9.36
CA SER A 13 -5.11 13.83 10.17
C SER A 13 -6.58 14.30 10.28
N LYS A 14 -7.45 13.81 9.39
CA LYS A 14 -8.89 14.11 9.37
C LYS A 14 -9.75 13.04 10.04
N THR A 15 -9.15 11.93 10.46
CA THR A 15 -9.87 10.83 11.11
C THR A 15 -9.78 10.93 12.64
N ASN A 16 -10.70 10.26 13.33
CA ASN A 16 -10.64 10.09 14.78
C ASN A 16 -9.78 8.86 15.08
N ASN A 17 -8.53 9.10 15.48
CA ASN A 17 -7.56 8.01 15.71
C ASN A 17 -7.52 7.59 17.17
N LEU A 18 -7.57 6.27 17.40
CA LEU A 18 -7.34 5.65 18.69
C LEU A 18 -5.93 5.04 18.69
N VAL A 19 -5.07 5.48 19.61
CA VAL A 19 -3.72 4.95 19.79
C VAL A 19 -3.70 4.02 20.98
N ILE A 20 -3.24 2.78 20.78
CA ILE A 20 -3.07 1.78 21.83
C ILE A 20 -1.58 1.58 22.05
N ILE A 21 -1.12 1.93 23.25
CA ILE A 21 0.28 1.73 23.66
C ILE A 21 0.41 0.33 24.25
N CYS A 22 1.28 -0.49 23.66
CA CYS A 22 1.56 -1.85 24.11
C CYS A 22 2.98 -1.90 24.67
N GLU A 23 3.13 -2.27 25.95
CA GLU A 23 4.42 -2.44 26.61
C GLU A 23 4.71 -3.95 26.75
N PRO A 24 5.62 -4.53 25.95
CA PRO A 24 5.96 -5.94 26.07
C PRO A 24 6.69 -6.19 27.39
N LYS A 25 6.35 -7.28 28.07
CA LYS A 25 7.12 -7.74 29.24
C LYS A 25 8.52 -8.19 28.80
N GLU A 26 9.47 -8.16 29.74
CA GLU A 26 10.80 -8.70 29.50
C GLU A 26 10.74 -10.18 29.08
N GLY A 27 11.55 -10.54 28.08
CA GLY A 27 11.63 -11.91 27.56
C GLY A 27 10.59 -12.28 26.50
N ILE A 28 9.67 -11.38 26.13
CA ILE A 28 8.78 -11.60 24.98
C ILE A 28 9.58 -11.49 23.68
N LEU A 29 9.46 -12.51 22.81
CA LEU A 29 10.14 -12.53 21.52
C LEU A 29 9.47 -11.54 20.56
N GLN A 30 10.24 -11.03 19.59
CA GLN A 30 9.73 -10.02 18.65
C GLN A 30 8.53 -10.52 17.83
N HIS A 31 8.54 -11.79 17.40
CA HIS A 31 7.42 -12.40 16.69
C HIS A 31 6.15 -12.48 17.55
N ASP A 32 6.28 -12.86 18.82
CA ASP A 32 5.14 -12.95 19.74
C ASP A 32 4.58 -11.54 20.04
N HIS A 33 5.46 -10.55 20.17
CA HIS A 33 5.07 -9.15 20.36
C HIS A 33 4.30 -8.62 19.14
N GLU A 34 4.81 -8.88 17.94
CA GLU A 34 4.19 -8.47 16.68
C GLU A 34 2.78 -9.08 16.51
N GLU A 35 2.64 -10.38 16.75
CA GLU A 35 1.35 -11.06 16.71
C GLU A 35 0.37 -10.50 17.76
N ALA A 36 0.86 -10.22 18.96
CA ALA A 36 0.04 -9.63 20.04
C ALA A 36 -0.48 -8.24 19.66
N VAL A 37 0.37 -7.35 19.14
CA VAL A 37 -0.01 -6.00 18.71
C VAL A 37 -1.03 -6.05 17.56
N ARG A 38 -0.79 -6.91 16.56
CA ARG A 38 -1.75 -7.12 15.46
C ARG A 38 -3.11 -7.60 15.97
N THR A 39 -3.11 -8.58 16.87
CA THR A 39 -4.34 -9.11 17.49
C THR A 39 -5.08 -8.05 18.31
N ILE A 40 -4.37 -7.19 19.03
CA ILE A 40 -4.96 -6.05 19.75
C ILE A 40 -5.59 -5.08 18.77
N GLY A 41 -4.92 -4.76 17.65
CA GLY A 41 -5.47 -3.95 16.56
C GLY A 41 -6.78 -4.51 16.02
N PHE A 42 -6.85 -5.81 15.74
CA PHE A 42 -8.09 -6.46 15.25
C PHE A 42 -9.22 -6.42 16.27
N LYS A 43 -8.92 -6.64 17.55
CA LYS A 43 -9.92 -6.53 18.63
C LYS A 43 -10.45 -5.11 18.78
N ALA A 44 -9.56 -4.12 18.70
CA ALA A 44 -9.93 -2.70 18.77
C ALA A 44 -10.78 -2.29 17.56
N ALA A 45 -10.36 -2.63 16.35
CA ALA A 45 -11.11 -2.37 15.12
C ALA A 45 -12.50 -3.02 15.17
N THR A 46 -12.59 -4.28 15.58
CA THR A 46 -13.86 -5.00 15.75
C THR A 46 -14.76 -4.33 16.79
N TYR A 47 -14.20 -3.90 17.92
CA TYR A 47 -14.94 -3.22 18.97
C TYR A 47 -15.52 -1.88 18.48
N LEU A 48 -14.69 -1.07 17.82
CA LEU A 48 -15.10 0.23 17.26
C LEU A 48 -16.12 0.06 16.13
N GLY A 49 -15.88 -0.87 15.20
CA GLY A 49 -16.79 -1.14 14.08
C GLY A 49 -18.19 -1.55 14.52
N LYS A 50 -18.32 -2.25 15.65
CA LYS A 50 -19.64 -2.60 16.24
C LYS A 50 -20.47 -1.38 16.63
N ALA A 51 -19.85 -0.24 16.94
CA ALA A 51 -20.58 1.00 17.22
C ALA A 51 -21.31 1.52 15.97
N GLY A 52 -20.80 1.24 14.77
CA GLY A 52 -21.41 1.63 13.50
C GLY A 52 -22.53 0.71 12.99
N LYS A 53 -22.75 -0.46 13.61
CA LYS A 53 -23.64 -1.51 13.07
C LYS A 53 -25.05 -1.05 12.73
N ASN A 54 -25.60 -0.12 13.50
CA ASN A 54 -26.97 0.39 13.33
C ASN A 54 -27.01 1.86 12.91
N VAL A 55 -25.87 2.42 12.50
CA VAL A 55 -25.79 3.80 12.00
C VAL A 55 -26.20 3.79 10.53
N GLU A 56 -27.09 4.71 10.15
CA GLU A 56 -27.41 4.95 8.73
C GLU A 56 -26.20 5.64 8.08
N PRO A 57 -25.64 5.08 6.99
CA PRO A 57 -24.49 5.68 6.33
C PRO A 57 -24.90 6.94 5.55
N ASP A 58 -24.01 7.93 5.50
CA ASP A 58 -24.22 9.16 4.73
C ASP A 58 -24.23 8.89 3.20
N GLU A 59 -23.51 7.86 2.76
CA GLU A 59 -23.40 7.43 1.36
C GLU A 59 -23.40 5.90 1.27
N VAL A 60 -24.06 5.34 0.25
CA VAL A 60 -23.99 3.93 -0.11
C VAL A 60 -23.53 3.82 -1.56
N LYS A 61 -22.36 3.23 -1.78
CA LYS A 61 -21.85 2.84 -3.09
C LYS A 61 -21.96 1.33 -3.26
N SER A 62 -22.37 0.88 -4.44
CA SER A 62 -22.46 -0.53 -4.78
C SER A 62 -21.45 -0.88 -5.86
N TYR A 63 -20.66 -1.92 -5.58
CA TYR A 63 -19.66 -2.45 -6.50
C TYR A 63 -20.04 -3.87 -6.89
N GLU A 64 -19.89 -4.21 -8.16
CA GLU A 64 -20.19 -5.55 -8.67
C GLU A 64 -19.12 -5.97 -9.67
N THR A 65 -18.65 -7.22 -9.51
CA THR A 65 -17.84 -7.91 -10.51
C THR A 65 -18.48 -9.25 -10.76
N LEU A 66 -18.86 -9.50 -12.01
CA LEU A 66 -19.51 -10.73 -12.42
C LEU A 66 -18.51 -11.89 -12.45
N PRO A 67 -18.98 -13.15 -12.46
CA PRO A 67 -18.12 -14.28 -12.76
C PRO A 67 -17.33 -14.05 -14.06
N LEU A 68 -16.04 -14.38 -14.07
CA LEU A 68 -15.09 -13.96 -15.12
C LEU A 68 -15.61 -14.08 -16.56
N LEU A 69 -16.23 -15.22 -16.93
CA LEU A 69 -16.74 -15.42 -18.29
C LEU A 69 -17.88 -14.45 -18.66
N GLN A 70 -18.70 -14.07 -17.69
CA GLN A 70 -19.75 -13.06 -17.85
C GLN A 70 -19.14 -11.65 -17.84
N GLN A 71 -18.18 -11.38 -16.93
CA GLN A 71 -17.47 -10.11 -16.85
C GLN A 71 -16.81 -9.75 -18.19
N VAL A 72 -16.10 -10.70 -18.80
CA VAL A 72 -15.46 -10.53 -20.12
C VAL A 72 -16.48 -10.17 -21.21
N GLN A 73 -17.70 -10.69 -21.14
CA GLN A 73 -18.75 -10.46 -22.13
C GLN A 73 -19.57 -9.19 -21.88
N GLN A 74 -19.48 -8.60 -20.69
CA GLN A 74 -20.32 -7.46 -20.31
C GLN A 74 -20.06 -6.22 -21.18
N TYR A 75 -18.79 -5.98 -21.52
CA TYR A 75 -18.35 -4.86 -22.36
C TYR A 75 -17.31 -5.33 -23.39
N PRO A 76 -17.74 -6.03 -24.46
CA PRO A 76 -16.82 -6.72 -25.39
C PRO A 76 -15.96 -5.76 -26.23
N GLU A 77 -16.42 -4.52 -26.43
CA GLU A 77 -15.74 -3.50 -27.22
C GLU A 77 -14.71 -2.68 -26.41
N LEU A 78 -14.70 -2.83 -25.08
CA LEU A 78 -13.79 -2.09 -24.20
C LEU A 78 -12.53 -2.91 -23.89
N PRO A 79 -11.35 -2.27 -23.75
CA PRO A 79 -10.14 -2.96 -23.33
C PRO A 79 -10.32 -3.57 -21.95
N LYS A 80 -9.82 -4.79 -21.77
CA LYS A 80 -9.87 -5.54 -20.51
C LYS A 80 -8.71 -5.12 -19.62
N VAL A 81 -9.01 -4.69 -18.41
CA VAL A 81 -8.02 -4.18 -17.45
C VAL A 81 -8.02 -5.06 -16.21
N VAL A 82 -6.83 -5.40 -15.74
CA VAL A 82 -6.61 -6.04 -14.43
C VAL A 82 -5.77 -5.13 -13.54
N TYR A 83 -5.87 -5.32 -12.24
CA TYR A 83 -4.99 -4.68 -11.27
C TYR A 83 -4.07 -5.74 -10.66
N VAL A 84 -2.77 -5.65 -10.92
CA VAL A 84 -1.75 -6.45 -10.25
C VAL A 84 -1.41 -5.74 -8.94
N TYR A 85 -1.90 -6.31 -7.85
CA TYR A 85 -1.80 -5.73 -6.53
C TYR A 85 -0.70 -6.42 -5.72
N MET A 86 0.46 -5.79 -5.61
CA MET A 86 1.57 -6.34 -4.83
C MET A 86 1.32 -6.11 -3.34
N LEU A 87 1.64 -7.12 -2.53
CA LEU A 87 1.44 -7.13 -1.09
C LEU A 87 2.78 -7.32 -0.40
N GLN A 88 3.01 -6.48 0.61
CA GLN A 88 4.25 -6.47 1.38
C GLN A 88 4.46 -7.80 2.12
N THR A 89 5.55 -8.50 1.78
CA THR A 89 5.86 -9.86 2.27
C THR A 89 7.34 -10.06 2.59
N GLN A 90 7.89 -9.13 3.37
CA GLN A 90 9.32 -9.08 3.68
C GLN A 90 9.68 -9.63 5.07
N GLY A 91 8.73 -10.25 5.77
CA GLY A 91 8.95 -10.92 7.05
C GLY A 91 8.39 -10.15 8.25
N LEU A 92 9.06 -10.30 9.39
CA LEU A 92 8.64 -9.74 10.68
C LEU A 92 8.33 -8.25 10.54
N LEU A 93 7.17 -7.83 11.07
CA LEU A 93 6.64 -6.47 10.97
C LEU A 93 6.31 -5.99 9.55
N HIS A 94 6.32 -6.82 8.52
CA HIS A 94 6.02 -6.39 7.14
C HIS A 94 4.89 -7.19 6.51
N ASP A 95 4.79 -8.48 6.84
CA ASP A 95 3.89 -9.43 6.18
C ASP A 95 2.41 -9.01 6.24
N THR A 96 1.82 -8.78 5.07
CA THR A 96 0.39 -8.63 4.84
C THR A 96 -0.29 -10.02 4.80
N TYR A 97 -1.55 -10.08 5.22
CA TYR A 97 -2.33 -11.30 5.35
C TYR A 97 -3.50 -11.29 4.37
N VAL A 98 -3.75 -12.44 3.73
CA VAL A 98 -4.88 -12.67 2.83
C VAL A 98 -5.71 -13.82 3.37
N TYR A 99 -6.98 -13.57 3.70
CA TYR A 99 -7.87 -14.54 4.37
C TYR A 99 -7.24 -15.18 5.62
N GLY A 100 -6.48 -14.39 6.39
CA GLY A 100 -5.79 -14.84 7.60
C GLY A 100 -4.53 -15.69 7.34
N VAL A 101 -4.16 -15.90 6.07
CA VAL A 101 -2.90 -16.55 5.69
C VAL A 101 -1.89 -15.47 5.36
N ASP A 102 -0.71 -15.58 5.96
CA ASP A 102 0.45 -14.77 5.62
C ASP A 102 0.71 -14.83 4.11
N ALA A 103 0.66 -13.68 3.44
CA ALA A 103 0.72 -13.60 1.98
C ALA A 103 2.01 -14.23 1.44
N LYS A 104 3.13 -14.20 2.16
CA LYS A 104 4.38 -14.83 1.69
C LYS A 104 4.26 -16.33 1.44
N LYS A 105 3.21 -16.97 1.94
CA LYS A 105 2.92 -18.41 1.80
C LYS A 105 1.95 -18.72 0.66
N ILE A 106 1.34 -17.71 0.04
CA ILE A 106 0.45 -17.90 -1.10
C ILE A 106 1.22 -17.68 -2.40
N ILE A 107 0.69 -18.23 -3.49
CA ILE A 107 1.11 -17.87 -4.84
C ILE A 107 0.22 -16.73 -5.35
N PRO A 108 0.67 -15.98 -6.38
CA PRO A 108 -0.19 -14.97 -6.99
C PRO A 108 -1.54 -15.54 -7.37
N THR A 109 -2.60 -14.81 -7.02
CA THR A 109 -3.98 -15.30 -7.03
C THR A 109 -4.91 -14.23 -7.60
N PHE A 110 -5.89 -14.65 -8.40
CA PHE A 110 -6.94 -13.76 -8.87
C PHE A 110 -8.09 -13.72 -7.84
N ILE A 111 -8.51 -12.53 -7.45
CA ILE A 111 -9.60 -12.28 -6.50
C ILE A 111 -10.57 -11.25 -7.07
N TYR A 112 -11.82 -11.27 -6.61
CA TYR A 112 -12.74 -10.18 -6.85
C TYR A 112 -12.26 -8.92 -6.12
N PRO A 113 -12.38 -7.72 -6.74
CA PRO A 113 -11.97 -6.50 -6.06
C PRO A 113 -12.81 -6.20 -4.81
N THR A 114 -14.08 -6.64 -4.77
CA THR A 114 -14.94 -6.50 -3.58
C THR A 114 -14.40 -7.25 -2.36
N GLU A 115 -13.65 -8.33 -2.54
CA GLU A 115 -13.04 -9.07 -1.42
C GLU A 115 -12.07 -8.17 -0.64
N VAL A 116 -11.43 -7.21 -1.31
CA VAL A 116 -10.53 -6.24 -0.70
C VAL A 116 -11.30 -5.30 0.24
N PHE A 117 -12.48 -4.84 -0.17
CA PHE A 117 -13.39 -4.04 0.65
C PHE A 117 -14.00 -4.82 1.82
N ASP A 118 -14.21 -6.13 1.65
CA ASP A 118 -14.69 -7.03 2.71
C ASP A 118 -13.61 -7.37 3.76
N GLY A 119 -12.38 -6.85 3.58
CA GLY A 119 -11.27 -7.07 4.51
C GLY A 119 -10.55 -8.40 4.30
N ALA A 120 -10.58 -8.97 3.09
CA ALA A 120 -9.79 -10.15 2.76
C ALA A 120 -8.29 -9.90 2.93
N ILE A 121 -7.83 -8.66 2.72
CA ILE A 121 -6.44 -8.25 2.85
C ILE A 121 -6.30 -7.38 4.10
N VAL A 122 -5.38 -7.77 4.97
CA VAL A 122 -5.14 -7.09 6.23
C VAL A 122 -3.65 -6.86 6.39
N SER A 123 -3.30 -5.61 6.62
CA SER A 123 -1.93 -5.16 6.62
C SER A 123 -1.13 -5.71 7.80
N GLY A 124 0.13 -6.02 7.55
CA GLY A 124 1.15 -6.15 8.59
C GLY A 124 1.53 -4.78 9.20
N ASN A 125 2.57 -4.74 10.02
CA ASN A 125 3.21 -3.47 10.38
C ASN A 125 4.07 -2.96 9.18
N CYS A 126 4.75 -1.82 9.32
CA CYS A 126 5.85 -1.43 8.41
C CYS A 126 6.88 -0.57 9.14
N VAL A 127 8.12 -0.57 8.63
CA VAL A 127 9.24 0.25 9.13
C VAL A 127 9.20 1.67 8.55
N SER A 128 8.70 1.83 7.34
CA SER A 128 8.45 3.13 6.69
C SER A 128 6.96 3.43 6.73
N ALA A 129 6.60 4.60 7.26
CA ALA A 129 5.20 4.92 7.50
C ALA A 129 4.51 5.47 6.26
N CYS A 130 5.24 6.18 5.39
CA CYS A 130 4.69 6.95 4.27
C CYS A 130 4.08 6.09 3.14
N ASP A 131 4.71 4.97 2.84
CA ASP A 131 4.38 4.02 1.77
C ASP A 131 3.47 2.89 2.27
N LYS A 132 3.34 2.75 3.60
CA LYS A 132 2.48 1.72 4.17
C LYS A 132 1.01 1.91 3.76
N ASN A 133 0.39 0.79 3.38
CA ASN A 133 -1.05 0.65 3.22
C ASN A 133 -1.65 -0.04 4.46
N PRO A 134 -2.12 0.69 5.50
CA PRO A 134 -2.86 0.10 6.61
C PRO A 134 -4.09 -0.67 6.15
N SER A 135 -4.62 -1.58 6.98
CA SER A 135 -5.86 -2.32 6.67
C SER A 135 -7.04 -1.41 6.32
N TYR A 136 -7.06 -0.19 6.88
CA TYR A 136 -8.03 0.83 6.48
C TYR A 136 -7.91 1.22 5.00
N VAL A 137 -6.69 1.40 4.48
CA VAL A 137 -6.44 1.71 3.07
C VAL A 137 -6.79 0.52 2.18
N HIS A 138 -6.45 -0.71 2.58
CA HIS A 138 -6.92 -1.90 1.86
C HIS A 138 -8.45 -1.91 1.75
N MET A 139 -9.19 -1.67 2.82
CA MET A 139 -10.66 -1.65 2.77
C MET A 139 -11.28 -0.42 2.07
N ASN A 140 -10.47 0.61 1.75
CA ASN A 140 -10.90 1.84 1.07
C ASN A 140 -9.92 2.13 -0.10
N HIS A 141 -9.68 1.10 -0.91
CA HIS A 141 -8.57 1.08 -1.86
C HIS A 141 -8.82 2.03 -3.05
N PRO A 142 -8.04 3.13 -3.21
CA PRO A 142 -8.35 4.16 -4.21
C PRO A 142 -8.28 3.67 -5.65
N ILE A 143 -7.24 2.90 -6.00
CA ILE A 143 -7.13 2.31 -7.36
C ILE A 143 -8.35 1.43 -7.69
N ILE A 144 -8.86 0.63 -6.74
CA ILE A 144 -10.02 -0.23 -6.99
C ILE A 144 -11.29 0.61 -7.14
N GLU A 145 -11.48 1.63 -6.31
CA GLU A 145 -12.60 2.58 -6.44
C GLU A 145 -12.60 3.28 -7.80
N ASP A 146 -11.45 3.82 -8.22
CA ASP A 146 -11.29 4.50 -9.51
C ASP A 146 -11.51 3.53 -10.69
N LEU A 147 -11.00 2.30 -10.58
CA LEU A 147 -11.23 1.26 -11.59
C LEU A 147 -12.72 0.92 -11.72
N TYR A 148 -13.46 0.83 -10.61
CA TYR A 148 -14.91 0.66 -10.67
C TYR A 148 -15.65 1.88 -11.23
N GLU A 149 -15.20 3.10 -10.91
CA GLU A 149 -15.84 4.31 -11.45
C GLU A 149 -15.74 4.39 -12.97
N ARG A 150 -14.62 3.93 -13.55
CA ARG A 150 -14.34 3.97 -14.99
C ARG A 150 -14.71 2.67 -15.72
N HIS A 151 -15.08 1.62 -14.98
CA HIS A 151 -15.59 0.36 -15.53
C HIS A 151 -16.85 0.56 -16.38
N GLY A 152 -16.86 -0.01 -17.59
CA GLY A 152 -17.97 0.12 -18.54
C GLY A 152 -18.01 1.47 -19.28
N LYS A 153 -17.10 2.40 -18.94
CA LYS A 153 -16.95 3.71 -19.61
C LYS A 153 -15.70 3.72 -20.50
N ASP A 154 -14.55 3.42 -19.92
CA ASP A 154 -13.25 3.46 -20.63
C ASP A 154 -12.65 2.07 -20.81
N PHE A 155 -12.95 1.14 -19.89
CA PHE A 155 -12.43 -0.21 -19.89
C PHE A 155 -13.38 -1.21 -19.20
N ASN A 156 -13.13 -2.49 -19.43
CA ASN A 156 -13.73 -3.59 -18.69
C ASN A 156 -12.78 -4.04 -17.57
N PHE A 157 -13.07 -3.65 -16.32
CA PHE A 157 -12.27 -4.07 -15.18
C PHE A 157 -12.61 -5.51 -14.81
N LEU A 158 -11.64 -6.41 -14.95
CA LEU A 158 -11.85 -7.84 -14.75
C LEU A 158 -11.70 -8.26 -13.28
N GLY A 159 -10.75 -7.68 -12.57
CA GLY A 159 -10.48 -8.01 -11.16
C GLY A 159 -9.02 -7.78 -10.76
N CYS A 160 -8.65 -8.32 -9.60
CA CYS A 160 -7.33 -8.12 -9.00
C CYS A 160 -6.49 -9.40 -9.07
N VAL A 161 -5.23 -9.28 -9.47
CA VAL A 161 -4.21 -10.31 -9.31
C VAL A 161 -3.32 -9.90 -8.14
N ILE A 162 -3.57 -10.46 -6.95
CA ILE A 162 -2.69 -10.22 -5.80
C ILE A 162 -1.37 -10.99 -5.96
N THR A 163 -0.28 -10.41 -5.51
CA THR A 163 1.07 -11.02 -5.58
C THR A 163 1.93 -10.58 -4.40
N ASN A 164 3.12 -11.17 -4.31
CA ASN A 164 4.07 -11.01 -3.22
C ASN A 164 5.20 -10.03 -3.57
N GLU A 165 5.71 -9.36 -2.55
CA GLU A 165 7.01 -8.66 -2.53
C GLU A 165 7.99 -9.45 -1.67
N ASN A 166 8.56 -10.51 -2.25
CA ASN A 166 9.46 -11.39 -1.51
C ASN A 166 10.89 -10.80 -1.49
N VAL A 167 11.69 -11.18 -0.50
CA VAL A 167 13.09 -10.70 -0.39
C VAL A 167 14.04 -11.48 -1.33
N TYR A 168 13.80 -12.77 -1.53
CA TYR A 168 14.71 -13.60 -2.34
C TYR A 168 14.38 -13.52 -3.83
N LEU A 169 15.41 -13.28 -4.65
CA LEU A 169 15.28 -13.16 -6.11
C LEU A 169 14.53 -14.35 -6.75
N ALA A 170 14.80 -15.59 -6.33
CA ALA A 170 14.12 -16.76 -6.87
C ALA A 170 12.60 -16.76 -6.60
N ASP A 171 12.18 -16.20 -5.46
CA ASP A 171 10.77 -16.05 -5.12
C ASP A 171 10.12 -14.91 -5.91
N LYS A 172 10.85 -13.79 -6.13
CA LYS A 172 10.43 -12.70 -7.05
C LYS A 172 10.21 -13.22 -8.46
N GLU A 173 11.16 -14.01 -8.98
CA GLU A 173 11.07 -14.63 -10.30
C GLU A 173 9.89 -15.57 -10.42
N ARG A 174 9.67 -16.44 -9.42
CA ARG A 174 8.53 -17.36 -9.39
C ARG A 174 7.21 -16.61 -9.36
N SER A 175 7.09 -15.59 -8.51
CA SER A 175 5.85 -14.82 -8.33
C SER A 175 5.52 -14.04 -9.60
N SER A 176 6.47 -13.27 -10.12
CA SER A 176 6.27 -12.50 -11.35
C SER A 176 6.05 -13.35 -12.61
N ASN A 177 6.61 -14.57 -12.69
CA ASN A 177 6.26 -15.54 -13.74
C ASN A 177 4.78 -15.96 -13.65
N MET A 178 4.29 -16.20 -12.44
CA MET A 178 2.89 -16.56 -12.21
C MET A 178 1.96 -15.38 -12.49
N VAL A 179 2.32 -14.15 -12.09
CA VAL A 179 1.58 -12.93 -12.44
C VAL A 179 1.44 -12.78 -13.95
N ALA A 180 2.55 -12.80 -14.70
CA ALA A 180 2.50 -12.64 -16.15
C ALA A 180 1.67 -13.73 -16.84
N LYS A 181 1.75 -14.98 -16.35
CA LYS A 181 0.89 -16.08 -16.81
C LYS A 181 -0.59 -15.81 -16.49
N LEU A 182 -0.92 -15.36 -15.27
CA LEU A 182 -2.31 -15.09 -14.86
C LEU A 182 -2.90 -13.94 -15.66
N VAL A 183 -2.16 -12.85 -15.86
CA VAL A 183 -2.60 -11.70 -16.66
C VAL A 183 -2.89 -12.11 -18.11
N GLU A 184 -2.01 -12.91 -18.72
CA GLU A 184 -2.24 -13.51 -20.05
C GLU A 184 -3.45 -14.47 -20.05
N PHE A 185 -3.58 -15.31 -19.02
CA PHE A 185 -4.66 -16.28 -18.88
C PHE A 185 -6.04 -15.61 -18.76
N LEU A 186 -6.12 -14.48 -18.06
CA LEU A 186 -7.31 -13.64 -17.95
C LEU A 186 -7.61 -12.89 -19.27
N GLY A 187 -6.65 -12.87 -20.19
CA GLY A 187 -6.75 -12.18 -21.48
C GLY A 187 -6.76 -10.67 -21.36
N ALA A 188 -6.09 -10.09 -20.35
CA ALA A 188 -6.08 -8.64 -20.14
C ALA A 188 -5.35 -7.91 -21.28
N ASP A 189 -5.85 -6.72 -21.63
CA ASP A 189 -5.24 -5.82 -22.62
C ASP A 189 -4.30 -4.81 -21.93
N ALA A 190 -4.57 -4.47 -20.66
CA ALA A 190 -3.70 -3.65 -19.82
C ALA A 190 -3.72 -4.09 -18.34
N ALA A 191 -2.64 -3.78 -17.63
CA ALA A 191 -2.48 -4.01 -16.20
C ALA A 191 -1.99 -2.73 -15.50
N ILE A 192 -2.71 -2.33 -14.44
CA ILE A 192 -2.16 -1.41 -13.44
C ILE A 192 -1.37 -2.25 -12.44
N ILE A 193 -0.19 -1.82 -12.05
CA ILE A 193 0.68 -2.52 -11.10
C ILE A 193 1.10 -1.51 -10.03
N SER A 194 0.73 -1.75 -8.77
CA SER A 194 1.26 -0.96 -7.65
C SER A 194 2.06 -1.85 -6.73
N GLU A 195 3.05 -1.23 -6.08
CA GLU A 195 3.81 -1.83 -4.99
C GLU A 195 3.36 -1.34 -3.61
N GLU A 196 3.99 -1.87 -2.57
CA GLU A 196 3.91 -1.38 -1.19
C GLU A 196 5.31 -1.37 -0.55
N GLY A 197 5.84 -0.18 -0.35
CA GLY A 197 7.18 0.05 0.19
C GLY A 197 8.25 0.15 -0.89
N PHE A 198 9.47 0.43 -0.45
CA PHE A 198 10.54 0.90 -1.34
C PHE A 198 11.80 0.01 -1.35
N GLY A 199 12.61 0.17 -2.39
CA GLY A 199 13.91 -0.46 -2.56
C GLY A 199 13.82 -1.93 -2.99
N ASN A 200 13.37 -2.81 -2.09
CA ASN A 200 13.19 -4.23 -2.42
C ASN A 200 11.95 -4.48 -3.32
N PRO A 201 10.77 -3.88 -3.03
CA PRO A 201 9.60 -3.98 -3.91
C PRO A 201 9.82 -3.43 -5.32
N ASP A 202 10.66 -2.40 -5.49
CA ASP A 202 10.95 -1.80 -6.81
C ASP A 202 11.42 -2.86 -7.83
N ALA A 203 12.21 -3.84 -7.36
CA ALA A 203 12.66 -4.96 -8.18
C ALA A 203 11.52 -5.92 -8.55
N ASP A 204 10.55 -6.14 -7.65
CA ASP A 204 9.33 -6.90 -7.96
C ASP A 204 8.44 -6.13 -8.95
N LEU A 205 8.25 -4.82 -8.75
CA LEU A 205 7.47 -3.95 -9.62
C LEU A 205 8.01 -3.95 -11.05
N VAL A 206 9.31 -3.71 -11.20
CA VAL A 206 10.00 -3.73 -12.50
C VAL A 206 9.97 -5.13 -13.13
N MET A 207 10.11 -6.20 -12.34
CA MET A 207 10.03 -7.56 -12.87
C MET A 207 8.63 -7.93 -13.34
N ASN A 208 7.59 -7.55 -12.59
CA ASN A 208 6.20 -7.70 -12.99
C ASN A 208 5.91 -6.91 -14.27
N CYS A 209 6.32 -5.63 -14.33
CA CYS A 209 6.22 -4.80 -15.53
C CYS A 209 6.84 -5.50 -16.74
N ASN A 210 8.12 -5.88 -16.64
CA ASN A 210 8.87 -6.47 -17.74
C ASN A 210 8.22 -7.74 -18.30
N LYS A 211 7.72 -8.61 -17.42
CA LYS A 211 7.13 -9.89 -17.81
C LYS A 211 5.70 -9.75 -18.33
N VAL A 212 4.90 -8.85 -17.76
CA VAL A 212 3.55 -8.56 -18.25
C VAL A 212 3.62 -7.86 -19.61
N THR A 213 4.49 -6.86 -19.79
CA THR A 213 4.73 -6.23 -21.11
C THR A 213 5.18 -7.26 -22.15
N ALA A 214 6.00 -8.24 -21.78
CA ALA A 214 6.43 -9.31 -22.69
C ALA A 214 5.28 -10.23 -23.16
N LYS A 215 4.11 -10.17 -22.51
CA LYS A 215 2.87 -10.83 -22.97
C LYS A 215 2.04 -9.98 -23.92
N GLY A 216 2.51 -8.80 -24.30
CA GLY A 216 1.79 -7.86 -25.15
C GLY A 216 0.72 -7.04 -24.41
N VAL A 217 0.76 -7.04 -23.07
CA VAL A 217 -0.17 -6.32 -22.21
C VAL A 217 0.43 -4.98 -21.82
N LYS A 218 -0.33 -3.89 -21.94
CA LYS A 218 0.14 -2.56 -21.54
C LYS A 218 0.28 -2.46 -20.03
N THR A 219 1.28 -1.76 -19.52
CA THR A 219 1.54 -1.64 -18.08
C THR A 219 1.59 -0.20 -17.61
N VAL A 220 0.85 0.08 -16.54
CA VAL A 220 0.93 1.34 -15.79
C VAL A 220 1.44 1.03 -14.39
N LEU A 221 2.55 1.64 -13.99
CA LEU A 221 3.13 1.45 -12.67
C LEU A 221 2.66 2.57 -11.73
N VAL A 222 2.37 2.23 -10.48
CA VAL A 222 2.11 3.18 -9.40
C VAL A 222 3.10 2.89 -8.28
N THR A 223 3.87 3.89 -7.89
CA THR A 223 5.02 3.78 -6.97
C THR A 223 5.17 5.10 -6.19
N ASP A 224 6.14 5.21 -5.31
CA ASP A 224 6.66 6.47 -4.79
C ASP A 224 8.12 6.69 -5.20
N GLU A 225 8.77 7.70 -4.63
CA GLU A 225 10.16 8.01 -4.99
C GLU A 225 11.02 8.18 -3.76
N TYR A 226 12.23 7.64 -3.83
CA TYR A 226 13.29 7.84 -2.86
C TYR A 226 14.46 8.57 -3.52
N ALA A 227 14.19 9.80 -3.96
CA ALA A 227 15.07 10.61 -4.79
C ALA A 227 16.05 11.49 -3.98
N GLY A 228 16.21 11.24 -2.68
CA GLY A 228 17.02 12.05 -1.78
C GLY A 228 16.37 13.40 -1.43
N GLN A 229 16.90 14.08 -0.43
CA GLN A 229 16.31 15.31 0.11
C GLN A 229 16.26 16.48 -0.88
N ASP A 230 17.14 16.46 -1.88
CA ASP A 230 17.17 17.44 -2.98
C ASP A 230 16.39 16.98 -4.24
N GLY A 231 15.85 15.76 -4.23
CA GLY A 231 15.15 15.16 -5.36
C GLY A 231 16.03 14.83 -6.56
N MET A 232 17.35 14.76 -6.40
CA MET A 232 18.29 14.57 -7.50
C MET A 232 18.87 13.15 -7.60
N SER A 233 18.58 12.28 -6.64
CA SER A 233 19.02 10.89 -6.65
C SER A 233 18.15 10.05 -7.59
N GLN A 234 18.64 8.87 -7.96
CA GLN A 234 17.82 7.90 -8.67
C GLN A 234 16.62 7.50 -7.81
N SER A 235 15.39 7.75 -8.30
CA SER A 235 14.16 7.62 -7.51
C SER A 235 13.84 6.20 -7.06
N LEU A 236 14.12 5.19 -7.89
CA LEU A 236 13.82 3.77 -7.66
C LEU A 236 15.10 2.93 -7.69
N ALA A 237 15.16 1.88 -6.89
CA ALA A 237 16.29 0.94 -6.85
C ALA A 237 16.44 0.12 -8.15
N ASP A 238 15.35 -0.12 -8.87
CA ASP A 238 15.34 -0.73 -10.20
C ASP A 238 14.52 0.11 -11.18
N SER A 239 14.78 0.00 -12.48
CA SER A 239 14.05 0.75 -13.50
C SER A 239 13.96 0.00 -14.83
N THR A 240 12.92 0.31 -15.61
CA THR A 240 12.76 -0.27 -16.96
C THR A 240 12.10 0.72 -17.92
N PRO A 241 12.52 0.77 -19.20
CA PRO A 241 11.84 1.55 -20.22
C PRO A 241 10.58 0.87 -20.76
N LYS A 242 10.19 -0.30 -20.24
CA LYS A 242 9.08 -1.10 -20.80
C LYS A 242 7.70 -0.72 -20.30
N GLY A 243 7.59 0.03 -19.20
CA GLY A 243 6.31 0.53 -18.72
C GLY A 243 5.73 1.56 -19.69
N ASP A 244 4.41 1.52 -19.94
CA ASP A 244 3.73 2.50 -20.78
C ASP A 244 3.49 3.82 -20.04
N ALA A 245 3.34 3.77 -18.71
CA ALA A 245 3.26 4.94 -17.85
C ALA A 245 3.72 4.61 -16.41
N VAL A 246 4.15 5.64 -15.69
CA VAL A 246 4.47 5.57 -14.26
C VAL A 246 3.78 6.74 -13.56
N VAL A 247 3.10 6.44 -12.45
CA VAL A 247 2.47 7.40 -11.56
C VAL A 247 3.18 7.32 -10.21
N THR A 248 3.53 8.47 -9.65
CA THR A 248 4.32 8.57 -8.42
C THR A 248 3.53 9.28 -7.31
N GLY A 249 3.59 8.73 -6.10
CA GLY A 249 3.09 9.31 -4.86
C GLY A 249 3.96 10.45 -4.31
N GLY A 250 5.07 10.79 -4.97
CA GLY A 250 6.00 11.85 -4.57
C GLY A 250 7.26 11.33 -3.88
N ASN A 251 8.15 12.26 -3.52
CA ASN A 251 9.44 11.93 -2.92
C ASN A 251 9.37 11.79 -1.39
N ALA A 252 9.57 10.58 -0.88
CA ALA A 252 9.53 10.26 0.55
C ALA A 252 10.68 10.90 1.36
N ASN A 253 11.75 11.33 0.69
CA ASN A 253 12.92 11.94 1.36
C ASN A 253 12.77 13.45 1.63
N GLU A 254 11.63 14.08 1.30
CA GLU A 254 11.44 15.50 1.62
C GLU A 254 11.55 15.75 3.14
N VAL A 255 12.34 16.74 3.55
CA VAL A 255 12.53 17.05 4.97
C VAL A 255 11.38 17.90 5.50
N VAL A 256 10.84 17.52 6.65
CA VAL A 256 9.80 18.22 7.38
C VAL A 256 10.26 18.52 8.82
N ILE A 257 9.87 19.70 9.32
CA ILE A 257 10.05 20.07 10.74
C ILE A 257 8.66 20.10 11.39
N LEU A 258 8.43 19.13 12.27
CA LEU A 258 7.22 19.06 13.08
C LEU A 258 7.43 19.87 14.37
N PRO A 259 6.53 20.82 14.70
CA PRO A 259 6.67 21.64 15.90
C PRO A 259 6.45 20.83 17.17
N PRO A 260 6.97 21.27 18.33
CA PRO A 260 6.72 20.62 19.61
C PRO A 260 5.24 20.68 19.95
N MET A 261 4.73 19.58 20.51
CA MET A 261 3.31 19.44 20.85
C MET A 261 3.11 19.43 22.37
N LYS A 262 2.05 20.10 22.84
CA LYS A 262 1.66 20.09 24.26
C LYS A 262 1.29 18.69 24.77
N ARG A 263 0.83 17.82 23.85
CA ARG A 263 0.44 16.45 24.12
C ARG A 263 1.09 15.55 23.09
N VAL A 264 1.84 14.56 23.58
CA VAL A 264 2.44 13.50 22.78
C VAL A 264 1.79 12.18 23.17
N ILE A 265 1.49 11.34 22.18
CA ILE A 265 0.86 10.02 22.37
C ILE A 265 1.75 8.99 21.70
N GLY A 266 2.11 7.92 22.41
CA GLY A 266 3.05 6.91 21.95
C GLY A 266 4.50 7.21 22.37
N HIS A 267 5.45 6.54 21.71
CA HIS A 267 6.87 6.58 22.07
C HIS A 267 7.60 7.62 21.21
N VAL A 268 7.83 8.81 21.75
CA VAL A 268 8.43 9.94 21.01
C VAL A 268 9.87 9.66 20.56
N ASP A 269 10.64 8.92 21.36
CA ASP A 269 12.04 8.62 21.09
C ASP A 269 12.24 7.77 19.83
N ALA A 270 11.18 7.09 19.36
CA ALA A 270 11.18 6.33 18.11
C ALA A 270 11.54 7.22 16.90
N ALA A 271 11.25 8.52 16.96
CA ALA A 271 11.62 9.50 15.94
C ALA A 271 13.14 9.51 15.62
N ASN A 272 13.99 9.11 16.56
CA ASN A 272 15.44 9.05 16.35
C ASN A 272 15.93 7.81 15.60
N THR A 273 15.06 6.82 15.39
CA THR A 273 15.45 5.48 14.90
C THR A 273 14.54 4.91 13.80
N ILE A 274 13.34 5.47 13.64
CA ILE A 274 12.43 5.10 12.56
C ILE A 274 13.02 5.49 11.20
N ALA A 275 12.63 4.80 10.13
CA ALA A 275 13.00 5.19 8.77
C ALA A 275 12.52 6.62 8.46
N GLY A 276 13.39 7.44 7.88
CA GLY A 276 13.22 8.88 7.68
C GLY A 276 13.70 9.73 8.85
N GLY A 277 13.87 9.13 10.03
CA GLY A 277 14.49 9.73 11.20
C GLY A 277 15.98 9.41 11.29
N HIS A 278 16.68 10.11 12.17
CA HIS A 278 18.08 9.87 12.51
C HIS A 278 18.35 10.25 13.97
N MET A 279 19.49 9.83 14.50
CA MET A 279 19.91 10.27 15.84
C MET A 279 20.01 11.79 15.89
N GLY A 280 19.10 12.43 16.65
CA GLY A 280 18.97 13.89 16.71
C GLY A 280 17.71 14.44 16.03
N SER A 281 16.91 13.60 15.37
CA SER A 281 15.61 13.98 14.81
C SER A 281 14.69 14.57 15.87
N LEU A 282 14.62 13.97 17.07
CA LEU A 282 13.95 14.58 18.21
C LEU A 282 14.88 15.62 18.86
N ARG A 283 14.57 16.89 18.69
CA ARG A 283 15.37 18.00 19.21
C ARG A 283 15.07 18.26 20.70
N GLU A 284 15.99 18.96 21.38
CA GLU A 284 15.85 19.30 22.81
C GLU A 284 14.60 20.14 23.12
N ASP A 285 14.12 20.94 22.17
CA ASP A 285 12.90 21.74 22.31
C ASP A 285 11.61 20.92 22.08
N GLY A 286 11.74 19.64 21.74
CA GLY A 286 10.65 18.71 21.46
C GLY A 286 10.12 18.77 20.02
N SER A 287 10.72 19.58 19.13
CA SER A 287 10.45 19.52 17.69
C SER A 287 11.07 18.27 17.06
N ILE A 288 10.52 17.82 15.93
CA ILE A 288 11.06 16.68 15.18
C ILE A 288 11.48 17.15 13.79
N GLU A 289 12.74 16.94 13.42
CA GLU A 289 13.26 17.09 12.06
C GLU A 289 13.54 15.72 11.47
N ALA A 290 12.80 15.38 10.41
CA ALA A 290 12.87 14.08 9.76
C ALA A 290 12.39 14.20 8.31
N GLU A 291 12.59 13.15 7.52
CA GLU A 291 11.97 13.03 6.21
C GLU A 291 10.47 12.69 6.36
N ILE A 292 9.65 13.04 5.38
CA ILE A 292 8.20 12.75 5.40
C ILE A 292 7.89 11.25 5.45
N GLN A 293 8.90 10.39 5.22
CA GLN A 293 8.84 8.96 5.45
C GLN A 293 8.28 8.55 6.83
N VAL A 294 8.41 9.41 7.85
CA VAL A 294 7.86 9.18 9.20
C VAL A 294 6.34 9.42 9.31
N ILE A 295 5.70 9.95 8.26
CA ILE A 295 4.28 10.32 8.28
C ILE A 295 3.45 9.27 7.55
N THR A 296 2.54 8.62 8.28
CA THR A 296 1.71 7.53 7.74
C THR A 296 0.96 7.92 6.47
N GLY A 297 1.17 7.18 5.39
CA GLY A 297 0.48 7.36 4.11
C GLY A 297 0.87 8.62 3.34
N ALA A 298 2.00 9.27 3.66
CA ALA A 298 2.43 10.48 2.95
C ALA A 298 2.72 10.27 1.45
N THR A 299 3.23 9.09 1.09
CA THR A 299 3.60 8.72 -0.30
C THR A 299 2.95 7.42 -0.76
N SER A 300 1.92 6.93 -0.07
CA SER A 300 1.20 5.67 -0.36
C SER A 300 1.07 5.35 -1.85
N GLU A 301 1.61 4.21 -2.28
CA GLU A 301 1.68 3.82 -3.70
C GLU A 301 0.34 3.31 -4.26
N VAL A 302 -0.74 3.39 -3.48
CA VAL A 302 -2.12 3.21 -3.98
C VAL A 302 -2.88 4.53 -4.12
N GLY A 303 -2.20 5.66 -3.91
CA GLY A 303 -2.78 7.00 -4.03
C GLY A 303 -3.63 7.45 -2.84
N PHE A 304 -3.50 6.81 -1.67
CA PHE A 304 -4.19 7.24 -0.44
C PHE A 304 -3.42 8.38 0.27
N ASN A 305 -3.11 9.46 -0.45
CA ASN A 305 -2.28 10.55 0.04
C ASN A 305 -2.73 11.90 -0.54
N TYR A 306 -1.98 12.97 -0.25
CA TYR A 306 -2.22 14.30 -0.82
C TYR A 306 -1.15 14.74 -1.83
N LEU A 307 -0.07 13.97 -1.97
CA LEU A 307 1.07 14.33 -2.78
C LEU A 307 0.89 13.83 -4.22
N THR A 308 1.45 14.57 -5.15
CA THR A 308 1.52 14.17 -6.55
C THR A 308 2.74 14.84 -7.16
N ALA A 309 3.51 14.08 -7.93
CA ALA A 309 4.54 14.65 -8.79
C ALA A 309 4.09 14.60 -10.25
N LYS A 310 4.43 15.65 -10.99
CA LYS A 310 4.17 15.72 -12.43
C LYS A 310 5.49 15.93 -13.16
N GLY A 311 6.04 14.85 -13.72
CA GLY A 311 7.08 14.92 -14.73
C GLY A 311 6.51 15.45 -16.06
N TYR A 312 7.31 16.22 -16.79
CA TYR A 312 7.02 16.67 -18.16
C TYR A 312 7.93 15.97 -19.16
#